data_AF-A0A4P7WG36-F1
#
_entry.id   AF-A0A4P7WG36-F1
#
_cell.length_a   1.000
_cell.length_b   1.000
_cell.length_c   1.000
_cell.angle_alpha   90.00
_cell.angle_beta   90.00
_cell.angle_gamma   90.00
#
_symmetry.space_group_name_H-M   'P 1'
#
loop_
_entity.id
_entity.type
_entity.pdbx_description
1 polymer ?
#
loop_
_entity_poly.entity_id
_entity_poly.type
_entity_poly.pdbx_seq_one_letter_code
_entity_poly.pdbx_strand_id
1 'polypeptide(L)'
;MAENVTVICRMPSGVKLDLYDMQALSERAAVLKQGGFPPQLAPIKVVTLKGASSDMRFHKADNVLIGMAGRNIVDAEFWEAWLAQNQNSQLVTKGLVFAEKNSKRAEAKFKEVKSEKTGLESLDSSKPIEGVTKLDK
;
A
#
# COMPACT_ATOMS: atom_id res chain seq x y z
N MET A 1 5.92 15.29 -21.85
CA MET A 1 6.75 14.15 -21.39
C MET A 1 6.13 13.67 -20.10
N ALA A 2 5.73 12.40 -20.00
CA ALA A 2 5.09 11.91 -18.77
C ALA A 2 6.11 11.90 -17.63
N GLU A 3 5.87 12.70 -16.60
CA GLU A 3 6.67 12.69 -15.39
C GLU A 3 6.33 11.43 -14.58
N ASN A 4 7.35 10.71 -14.12
CA ASN A 4 7.15 9.49 -13.34
C ASN A 4 7.76 9.66 -11.95
N VAL A 5 7.11 9.03 -10.97
CA VAL A 5 7.59 8.88 -9.61
C VAL A 5 7.93 7.42 -9.33
N THR A 6 8.85 7.20 -8.41
CA THR A 6 9.14 5.86 -7.89
C THR A 6 8.33 5.65 -6.61
N VAL A 7 7.37 4.73 -6.67
CA VAL A 7 6.53 4.33 -5.55
C VAL A 7 7.09 3.07 -4.92
N ILE A 8 7.42 3.17 -3.63
CA ILE A 8 7.79 2.04 -2.78
C ILE A 8 6.53 1.44 -2.18
N CYS A 9 6.40 0.12 -2.22
CA CYS A 9 5.30 -0.61 -1.62
C CYS A 9 5.81 -1.72 -0.69
N ARG A 10 5.51 -1.56 0.60
CA ARG A 10 5.90 -2.48 1.69
C ARG A 10 4.85 -3.55 1.98
N MET A 11 3.74 -3.56 1.24
CA MET A 11 2.72 -4.61 1.35
C MET A 11 3.31 -5.96 0.90
N PRO A 12 3.00 -7.09 1.55
CA PRO A 12 3.57 -8.40 1.18
C PRO A 12 3.31 -8.77 -0.28
N SER A 13 2.03 -8.77 -0.69
CA SER A 13 1.58 -9.15 -2.03
C SER A 13 1.40 -7.97 -2.99
N GLY A 14 1.74 -6.76 -2.55
CA GLY A 14 1.42 -5.54 -3.28
C GLY A 14 -0.01 -5.06 -3.06
N VAL A 15 -0.44 -4.08 -3.84
CA VAL A 15 -1.77 -3.47 -3.72
C VAL A 15 -2.22 -2.88 -5.06
N LYS A 16 -3.52 -2.89 -5.33
CA LYS A 16 -4.12 -2.16 -6.46
C LYS A 16 -4.58 -0.80 -5.98
N LEU A 17 -4.15 0.24 -6.67
CA LEU A 17 -4.54 1.61 -6.43
C LEU A 17 -5.60 1.99 -7.45
N ASP A 18 -6.81 2.19 -6.96
CA ASP A 18 -7.94 2.62 -7.77
C ASP A 18 -8.11 4.14 -7.61
N LEU A 19 -8.21 4.85 -8.73
CA LEU A 19 -8.57 6.26 -8.79
C LEU A 19 -10.00 6.40 -9.29
N TYR A 20 -10.84 7.09 -8.53
CA TYR A 20 -12.26 7.27 -8.86
C TYR A 20 -12.56 8.72 -9.24
N ASP A 21 -13.69 8.93 -9.91
CA ASP A 21 -14.25 10.27 -10.07
C ASP A 21 -14.86 10.73 -8.74
N MET A 22 -14.41 11.90 -8.27
CA MET A 22 -14.89 12.50 -7.03
C MET A 22 -16.35 12.95 -7.12
N GLN A 23 -16.81 13.40 -8.30
CA GLN A 23 -18.20 13.77 -8.49
C GLN A 23 -19.09 12.53 -8.37
N ALA A 24 -18.79 11.49 -9.14
CA ALA A 24 -19.50 10.22 -9.06
C ALA A 24 -19.47 9.60 -7.65
N LEU A 25 -18.35 9.68 -6.92
CA LEU A 25 -18.26 9.24 -5.52
C LEU A 25 -19.20 10.04 -4.61
N SER A 26 -19.27 11.36 -4.79
CA SER A 26 -20.12 12.23 -3.98
C SER A 26 -21.61 11.95 -4.21
N GLU A 27 -22.02 11.75 -5.46
CA GLU A 27 -23.38 11.39 -5.84
C GLU A 27 -23.76 10.02 -5.26
N ARG A 28 -22.86 9.05 -5.38
CA ARG A 28 -23.03 7.72 -4.79
C ARG A 28 -23.23 7.79 -3.29
N ALA A 29 -22.43 8.60 -2.59
CA ALA A 29 -22.57 8.82 -1.16
C ALA A 29 -23.90 9.52 -0.80
N ALA A 30 -24.39 10.44 -1.65
CA ALA A 30 -25.69 11.09 -1.46
C ALA A 30 -26.85 10.10 -1.59
N VAL A 31 -26.84 9.23 -2.60
CA VAL A 31 -27.85 8.17 -2.79
C VAL A 31 -27.91 7.25 -1.56
N LEU A 32 -26.74 6.84 -1.06
CA LEU A 32 -26.65 5.98 0.12
C LEU A 32 -27.19 6.65 1.39
N LYS A 33 -26.91 7.95 1.58
CA LYS A 33 -27.48 8.74 2.70
C LYS A 33 -29.00 8.88 2.63
N GLN A 34 -29.57 8.85 1.43
CA GLN A 34 -31.02 8.89 1.21
C GLN A 34 -31.69 7.50 1.32
N GLY A 35 -30.94 6.45 1.71
CA GLY A 35 -31.46 5.09 1.81
C GLY A 35 -31.67 4.39 0.47
N GLY A 36 -31.17 4.97 -0.62
CA GLY A 36 -31.21 4.38 -1.95
C GLY A 36 -30.12 3.34 -2.18
N PHE A 37 -30.25 2.59 -3.28
CA PHE A 37 -29.22 1.66 -3.73
C PHE A 37 -28.22 2.38 -4.64
N PRO A 38 -26.99 2.68 -4.18
CA PRO A 38 -26.03 3.41 -4.99
C PRO A 38 -25.57 2.59 -6.22
N PRO A 39 -25.29 3.24 -7.37
CA PRO A 39 -24.70 2.56 -8.51
C PRO A 39 -23.29 2.04 -8.18
N GLN A 40 -22.89 0.97 -8.88
CA GLN A 40 -21.52 0.48 -8.84
C GLN A 40 -20.64 1.42 -9.69
N LEU A 41 -19.58 1.95 -9.09
CA LEU A 41 -18.61 2.79 -9.79
C LEU A 41 -17.44 1.94 -10.27
N ALA A 42 -17.03 2.19 -11.51
CA ALA A 42 -15.75 1.71 -12.03
C ALA A 42 -14.68 2.78 -11.76
N PRO A 43 -13.44 2.38 -11.41
CA PRO A 43 -12.34 3.32 -11.30
C PRO A 43 -11.98 3.89 -12.68
N ILE A 44 -11.59 5.16 -12.70
CA ILE A 44 -11.07 5.84 -13.88
C ILE A 44 -9.75 5.19 -14.32
N LYS A 45 -8.87 4.92 -13.35
CA LYS A 45 -7.53 4.39 -13.58
C LYS A 45 -7.16 3.46 -12.43
N VAL A 46 -6.50 2.36 -12.79
CA VAL A 46 -6.03 1.34 -11.84
C VAL A 46 -4.54 1.13 -12.07
N VAL A 47 -3.76 1.21 -10.99
CA VAL A 47 -2.32 0.89 -11.01
C VAL A 47 -2.04 -0.20 -9.99
N THR A 48 -1.38 -1.29 -10.43
CA THR A 48 -0.98 -2.36 -9.53
C THR A 48 0.45 -2.14 -9.07
N LEU A 49 0.65 -2.00 -7.76
CA LEU A 49 1.95 -1.96 -7.14
C LEU A 49 2.39 -3.36 -6.76
N LYS A 50 3.59 -3.75 -7.18
CA LYS A 50 4.29 -4.92 -6.65
C LYS A 50 4.73 -4.65 -5.22
N GLY A 51 4.64 -5.67 -4.38
CA GLY A 51 4.95 -5.60 -2.96
C GLY A 51 6.33 -6.11 -2.58
N ALA A 52 6.55 -6.27 -1.28
CA ALA A 52 7.77 -6.78 -0.67
C ALA A 52 8.17 -8.18 -1.17
N SER A 53 7.21 -9.05 -1.52
CA SER A 53 7.48 -10.37 -2.12
C SER A 53 8.16 -10.31 -3.49
N SER A 54 8.14 -9.14 -4.15
CA SER A 54 8.84 -8.92 -5.43
C SER A 54 10.26 -8.39 -5.24
N ASP A 55 10.73 -8.17 -4.01
CA ASP A 55 12.12 -7.83 -3.73
C ASP A 55 13.02 -9.03 -4.05
N MET A 56 14.15 -8.79 -4.72
CA MET A 56 15.08 -9.86 -5.12
C MET A 56 15.66 -10.63 -3.91
N ARG A 57 15.68 -10.01 -2.73
CA ARG A 57 16.17 -10.62 -1.50
C ARG A 57 15.11 -11.46 -0.79
N PHE A 58 13.86 -11.46 -1.26
CA PHE A 58 12.79 -12.21 -0.65
C PHE A 58 12.88 -13.70 -1.02
N HIS A 59 12.96 -14.55 0.01
CA HIS A 59 12.85 -16.01 -0.13
C HIS A 59 11.63 -16.50 0.66
N LYS A 60 10.79 -17.33 0.01
CA LYS A 60 9.56 -17.87 0.62
C LYS A 60 9.82 -18.68 1.90
N ALA A 61 10.99 -19.33 2.00
CA ALA A 61 11.37 -20.13 3.17
C ALA A 61 11.64 -19.25 4.40
N ASP A 62 12.25 -18.08 4.22
CA ASP A 62 12.57 -17.16 5.31
C ASP A 62 11.35 -16.33 5.71
N ASN A 63 10.48 -16.01 4.74
CA ASN A 63 9.26 -15.21 4.91
C ASN A 63 9.49 -13.87 5.66
N VAL A 64 10.70 -13.31 5.56
CA VAL A 64 11.05 -12.04 6.17
C VAL A 64 10.63 -10.90 5.25
N LEU A 65 9.69 -10.08 5.71
CA LEU A 65 9.15 -8.94 4.97
C LEU A 65 9.70 -7.59 5.48
N ILE A 66 10.10 -7.51 6.76
CA ILE A 66 10.87 -6.37 7.29
C ILE A 66 12.10 -6.14 6.40
N GLY A 67 12.29 -4.90 5.97
CA GLY A 67 13.41 -4.52 5.13
C GLY A 67 13.25 -4.84 3.65
N MET A 68 12.08 -5.32 3.21
CA MET A 68 11.73 -5.60 1.81
C MET A 68 10.65 -4.64 1.29
N ALA A 69 10.70 -4.35 -0.01
CA ALA A 69 9.67 -3.56 -0.69
C ALA A 69 9.68 -3.76 -2.20
N GLY A 70 8.53 -3.55 -2.84
CA GLY A 70 8.47 -3.41 -4.29
C GLY A 70 8.79 -1.98 -4.73
N ARG A 71 9.54 -1.85 -5.83
CA ARG A 71 9.78 -0.56 -6.51
C ARG A 71 8.93 -0.51 -7.77
N ASN A 72 8.10 0.52 -7.87
CA ASN A 72 7.15 0.67 -8.96
C ASN A 72 7.33 2.04 -9.60
N ILE A 73 7.41 2.10 -10.92
CA ILE A 73 7.40 3.35 -11.67
C ILE A 73 5.94 3.68 -11.97
N VAL A 74 5.49 4.85 -11.50
CA VAL A 74 4.10 5.28 -11.61
C VAL A 74 4.07 6.70 -12.17
N ASP A 75 3.09 6.96 -13.01
CA ASP A 75 2.77 8.29 -13.52
C ASP A 75 2.52 9.29 -12.38
N ALA A 76 3.19 10.44 -12.42
CA ALA A 76 3.18 11.42 -11.33
C ALA A 76 1.78 12.00 -11.08
N GLU A 77 1.07 12.35 -12.15
CA GLU A 77 -0.29 12.90 -12.09
C GLU A 77 -1.26 11.91 -11.43
N PHE A 78 -1.19 10.62 -11.82
CA PHE A 78 -1.97 9.58 -11.16
C PHE A 78 -1.65 9.48 -9.66
N TRP A 79 -0.36 9.46 -9.29
CA TRP A 79 0.03 9.31 -7.89
C TRP A 79 -0.48 10.48 -7.03
N GLU A 80 -0.33 11.72 -7.49
CA GLU A 80 -0.80 12.90 -6.77
C GLU A 80 -2.32 12.89 -6.61
N ALA A 81 -3.07 12.59 -7.68
CA ALA A 81 -4.52 12.48 -7.63
C ALA A 81 -4.97 11.36 -6.67
N TRP A 82 -4.32 10.20 -6.74
CA TRP A 82 -4.64 9.07 -5.86
C TRP A 82 -4.34 9.40 -4.38
N LEU A 83 -3.20 10.05 -4.12
CA LEU A 83 -2.80 10.44 -2.77
C LEU A 83 -3.77 11.46 -2.18
N ALA A 84 -4.23 12.44 -2.97
CA ALA A 84 -5.24 13.39 -2.52
C ALA A 84 -6.55 12.70 -2.08
N GLN A 85 -6.98 11.66 -2.80
CA GLN A 85 -8.16 10.87 -2.45
C GLN A 85 -7.94 9.95 -1.23
N ASN A 86 -6.71 9.47 -1.01
CA ASN A 86 -6.40 8.39 -0.07
C ASN A 86 -5.41 8.78 1.04
N GLN A 87 -5.16 10.07 1.27
CA GLN A 87 -4.18 10.57 2.25
C GLN A 87 -4.39 10.01 3.67
N ASN A 88 -5.64 9.76 4.04
CA ASN A 88 -6.03 9.25 5.36
C ASN A 88 -6.09 7.71 5.41
N SER A 89 -5.78 7.01 4.32
CA SER A 89 -5.77 5.56 4.30
C SER A 89 -4.63 5.01 5.16
N GLN A 90 -4.77 3.77 5.66
CA GLN A 90 -3.69 3.11 6.38
C GLN A 90 -2.45 2.86 5.50
N LEU A 91 -2.64 2.77 4.18
CA LEU A 91 -1.54 2.62 3.23
C LEU A 91 -0.58 3.82 3.30
N VAL A 92 -1.12 5.03 3.41
CA VAL A 92 -0.35 6.27 3.46
C VAL A 92 0.08 6.57 4.90
N THR A 93 -0.85 6.56 5.84
CA THR A 93 -0.60 6.97 7.24
C THR A 93 0.36 6.04 7.98
N LYS A 94 0.43 4.75 7.64
CA LYS A 94 1.43 3.81 8.18
C LYS A 94 2.70 3.71 7.32
N GLY A 95 2.86 4.55 6.29
CA GLY A 95 4.03 4.54 5.41
C GLY A 95 4.22 3.23 4.65
N LEU A 96 3.13 2.50 4.35
CA LEU A 96 3.18 1.24 3.60
C LEU A 96 3.38 1.49 2.10
N VAL A 97 2.89 2.62 1.61
CA VAL A 97 3.18 3.13 0.27
C VAL A 97 3.63 4.58 0.35
N PHE A 98 4.69 4.91 -0.38
CA PHE A 98 5.17 6.29 -0.51
C PHE A 98 5.92 6.45 -1.83
N ALA A 99 5.94 7.68 -2.35
CA ALA A 99 6.63 7.99 -3.59
C ALA A 99 7.72 9.03 -3.40
N GLU A 100 8.70 8.98 -4.29
CA GLU A 100 9.73 10.01 -4.45
C GLU A 100 9.97 10.28 -5.94
N LYS A 101 10.48 11.49 -6.24
CA LYS A 101 10.70 11.97 -7.62
C LYS A 101 11.63 11.07 -8.45
N ASN A 102 12.53 10.34 -7.81
CA ASN A 102 13.43 9.42 -8.49
C ASN A 102 13.77 8.22 -7.60
N SER A 103 14.29 7.18 -8.25
CA SER A 103 14.64 5.92 -7.59
C SER A 103 15.66 6.09 -6.46
N LYS A 104 16.68 6.94 -6.65
CA LYS A 104 17.70 7.18 -5.61
C LYS A 104 17.11 7.74 -4.32
N ARG A 105 16.19 8.70 -4.41
CA ARG A 105 15.48 9.27 -3.26
C ARG A 105 14.54 8.27 -2.63
N ALA A 106 13.81 7.51 -3.46
CA ALA A 106 12.92 6.45 -2.99
C ALA A 106 13.69 5.42 -2.15
N GLU A 107 14.89 5.01 -2.60
CA GLU A 107 15.76 4.10 -1.86
C GLU A 107 16.33 4.71 -0.59
N ALA A 108 16.71 5.99 -0.62
CA ALA A 108 17.22 6.68 0.58
C ALA A 108 16.16 6.68 1.69
N LYS A 109 14.94 7.11 1.35
CA LYS A 109 13.80 7.09 2.26
C LYS A 109 13.43 5.68 2.71
N PHE A 110 13.46 4.71 1.80
CA PHE A 110 13.24 3.32 2.17
C PHE A 110 14.28 2.84 3.20
N LYS A 111 15.56 3.18 3.04
CA LYS A 111 16.62 2.79 3.99
C LYS A 111 16.40 3.36 5.39
N GLU A 112 15.76 4.53 5.50
CA GLU A 112 15.41 5.14 6.79
C GLU A 112 14.30 4.33 7.49
N VAL A 113 13.26 3.94 6.76
CA VAL A 113 12.07 3.28 7.33
C VAL A 113 12.10 1.74 7.27
N LYS A 114 13.12 1.14 6.64
CA LYS A 114 13.18 -0.31 6.34
C LYS A 114 13.08 -1.19 7.59
N SER A 115 13.59 -0.71 8.72
CA SER A 115 13.65 -1.45 10.00
C SER A 115 12.39 -1.25 10.84
N GLU A 116 11.52 -0.31 10.46
CA GLU A 116 10.28 -0.04 11.17
C GLU A 116 9.27 -1.16 10.94
N LYS A 117 8.53 -1.55 11.98
CA LYS A 117 7.49 -2.57 11.84
C LYS A 117 6.29 -2.01 11.10
N THR A 118 5.85 -2.72 10.06
CA THR A 118 4.64 -2.40 9.30
C THR A 118 3.35 -2.85 10.01
N GLY A 119 3.48 -3.75 10.99
CA GLY A 119 2.36 -4.47 11.60
C GLY A 119 1.81 -5.63 10.77
N LEU A 120 2.42 -5.91 9.61
CA LEU A 120 2.05 -7.03 8.72
C LEU A 120 3.07 -8.17 8.76
N GLU A 121 4.00 -8.11 9.71
CA GLU A 121 5.06 -9.09 9.90
C GLU A 121 4.51 -10.34 10.61
N SER A 122 5.15 -11.49 10.39
CA SER A 122 4.79 -12.71 11.13
C SER A 122 5.02 -12.52 12.62
N LEU A 123 4.10 -13.07 13.43
CA LEU A 123 4.23 -13.08 14.88
C LEU A 123 5.36 -14.04 15.28
N ASP A 124 6.11 -13.63 16.30
CA ASP A 124 7.14 -14.46 16.90
C ASP A 124 6.48 -15.60 17.70
N SER A 125 6.57 -16.82 17.19
CA SER A 125 6.02 -18.01 17.85
C SER A 125 6.66 -18.34 19.21
N SER A 126 7.82 -17.73 19.52
CA SER A 126 8.49 -17.86 20.81
C SER A 126 8.01 -16.82 21.83
N LYS A 127 7.34 -15.76 21.39
CA LYS A 127 6.76 -14.70 22.23
C LYS A 127 5.27 -14.55 21.91
N PRO A 128 4.43 -15.45 22.45
CA PRO A 128 3.00 -15.37 22.24
C PRO A 128 2.48 -14.02 22.74
N ILE A 129 1.51 -13.46 22.01
CA ILE A 129 0.75 -12.31 22.48
C ILE A 129 -0.14 -12.72 23.66
N GLU A 130 -0.46 -11.76 24.52
CA GLU A 130 -1.31 -11.97 25.70
C GLU A 130 -2.63 -12.67 25.32
N GLY A 131 -2.97 -13.75 26.03
CA GLY A 131 -4.16 -14.56 25.75
C GLY A 131 -4.01 -15.64 24.68
N VAL A 132 -2.83 -15.76 24.03
CA VAL A 132 -2.54 -16.85 23.09
C VAL A 132 -1.55 -17.83 23.70
N THR A 133 -1.99 -19.07 23.92
CA THR A 133 -1.11 -20.18 24.32
C THR A 133 -0.70 -20.99 23.10
N LYS A 134 0.52 -21.54 23.16
CA LYS A 134 0.98 -22.48 22.13
C LYS A 134 0.13 -23.73 22.24
N LEU A 135 -0.38 -24.23 21.11
CA LEU A 135 -1.06 -25.52 21.10
C LEU A 135 0.00 -26.60 21.34
N ASP A 136 -0.02 -27.20 22.52
CA ASP A 136 0.78 -28.40 22.80
C ASP A 136 0.32 -29.51 21.84
N LYS A 137 1.28 -30.11 21.13
CA LYS A 137 1.05 -31.21 20.19
C LYS A 137 0.90 -32.54 20.91
#